data_AF-A0A7M7HG51-F1
#
_entry.id   AF-A0A7M7HG51-F1
#
_cell.length_a   1.000
_cell.length_b   1.000
_cell.length_c   1.000
_cell.angle_alpha   90.00
_cell.angle_beta   90.00
_cell.angle_gamma   90.00
#
_symmetry.space_group_name_H-M   'P 1'
#
loop_
_entity.id
_entity.type
_entity.pdbx_description
1 polymer ?
#
loop_
_entity_poly.entity_id
_entity_poly.type
_entity_poly.pdbx_seq_one_letter_code
_entity_poly.pdbx_strand_id
1 'polypeptide(L)'
;MTDAFTWDYGTPGQRMTDPSETQQILNEIRHEFVKDDGAIQYSHKWQVGDFIISDNLAVGHEATPQTQEAVEKAGLRVLHRTTIKGTQPPTKRYQLDTPT
;
A
#
# COMPACT_ATOMS: atom_id res chain seq x y z
N MET A 1 11.57 -0.22 9.18
CA MET A 1 11.89 -0.91 7.91
C MET A 1 11.50 -2.37 8.11
N THR A 2 11.16 -3.14 7.08
CA THR A 2 10.82 -4.57 7.25
C THR A 2 12.07 -5.35 7.61
N ASP A 3 12.07 -6.07 8.74
CA ASP A 3 13.26 -6.75 9.25
C ASP A 3 13.48 -8.14 8.60
N ALA A 4 12.41 -8.87 8.29
CA ALA A 4 12.44 -10.16 7.59
C ALA A 4 11.04 -10.55 7.07
N PHE A 5 10.98 -11.54 6.18
CA PHE A 5 9.76 -12.21 5.73
C PHE A 5 9.69 -13.64 6.26
N THR A 6 8.49 -14.22 6.23
CA THR A 6 8.26 -15.62 6.58
C THR A 6 7.82 -16.39 5.35
N TRP A 7 8.58 -17.42 4.97
CA TRP A 7 8.19 -18.39 3.95
C TRP A 7 7.24 -19.43 4.54
N ASP A 8 6.34 -19.95 3.69
CA ASP A 8 5.43 -21.07 3.99
C ASP A 8 4.71 -20.95 5.34
N TYR A 9 4.24 -19.73 5.65
CA TYR A 9 3.61 -19.40 6.92
C TYR A 9 2.48 -20.37 7.26
N GLY A 10 2.52 -20.91 8.48
CA GLY A 10 1.54 -21.88 8.99
C GLY A 10 1.77 -23.33 8.56
N THR A 11 2.84 -23.64 7.82
CA THR A 11 3.19 -25.01 7.42
C THR A 11 4.42 -25.53 8.19
N PRO A 12 4.72 -26.85 8.14
CA PRO A 12 5.97 -27.39 8.69
C PRO A 12 7.24 -26.83 8.03
N GLY A 13 7.15 -26.27 6.82
CA GLY A 13 8.26 -25.65 6.10
C GLY A 13 8.53 -24.20 6.50
N GLN A 14 7.77 -23.64 7.44
CA GLN A 14 7.87 -22.24 7.82
C GLN A 14 9.29 -21.87 8.26
N ARG A 15 9.85 -20.81 7.65
CA ARG A 15 11.14 -20.25 8.04
C ARG A 15 11.19 -18.74 7.82
N MET A 16 12.06 -18.06 8.56
CA MET A 16 12.38 -16.67 8.29
C MET A 16 13.43 -16.57 7.19
N THR A 17 13.40 -15.47 6.45
CA THR A 17 14.46 -15.10 5.52
C THR A 17 15.71 -14.66 6.26
N ASP A 18 16.87 -14.94 5.67
CA ASP A 18 18.12 -14.29 6.09
C ASP A 18 18.18 -12.82 5.56
N PRO A 19 19.15 -12.00 5.99
CA PRO A 19 19.24 -10.61 5.55
C PRO A 19 19.39 -10.43 4.03
N SER A 20 20.09 -11.34 3.34
CA SER A 20 20.28 -11.29 1.89
C SER A 20 18.98 -11.61 1.17
N GLU A 21 18.28 -12.66 1.58
CA GLU A 21 16.96 -13.03 1.05
C GLU A 21 15.94 -11.91 1.29
N THR A 22 15.94 -11.31 2.49
CA THR A 22 15.05 -10.20 2.84
C THR A 22 15.27 -9.02 1.90
N GLN A 23 16.53 -8.65 1.67
CA GLN A 23 16.87 -7.54 0.78
C GLN A 23 16.50 -7.84 -0.68
N GLN A 24 16.68 -9.09 -1.11
CA GLN A 24 16.27 -9.52 -2.45
C GLN A 24 14.75 -9.37 -2.64
N ILE A 25 13.94 -9.87 -1.70
CA ILE A 25 12.47 -9.75 -1.75
C ILE A 25 12.05 -8.27 -1.75
N LEU A 26 12.68 -7.43 -0.92
CA LEU A 26 12.40 -5.99 -0.92
C LEU A 26 12.71 -5.34 -2.29
N ASN A 27 13.80 -5.75 -2.93
CA ASN A 27 14.17 -5.26 -4.25
C ASN A 27 13.17 -5.72 -5.33
N GLU A 28 12.72 -6.97 -5.27
CA GLU A 28 11.71 -7.53 -6.17
C GLU A 28 10.36 -6.81 -6.00
N ILE A 29 9.89 -6.63 -4.76
CA ILE A 29 8.68 -5.86 -4.46
C ILE A 29 8.81 -4.44 -5.02
N ARG A 30 9.94 -3.76 -4.74
CA ARG A 30 10.18 -2.40 -5.25
C ARG A 30 10.16 -2.37 -6.77
N HIS A 31 10.84 -3.31 -7.43
CA HIS A 31 10.88 -3.41 -8.89
C HIS A 31 9.46 -3.47 -9.47
N GLU A 32 8.60 -4.32 -8.92
CA GLU A 32 7.20 -4.44 -9.36
C GLU A 32 6.40 -3.15 -9.18
N PHE A 33 6.67 -2.36 -8.12
CA PHE A 33 6.02 -1.06 -7.91
C PHE A 33 6.49 0.04 -8.86
N VAL A 34 7.75 0.05 -9.29
CA VAL A 34 8.33 1.16 -10.06
C VAL A 34 8.60 0.85 -11.53
N LYS A 35 8.49 -0.42 -11.96
CA LYS A 35 8.65 -0.78 -13.36
C LYS A 35 7.61 -0.08 -14.24
N ASP A 36 7.89 -0.04 -15.55
CA ASP A 36 7.00 0.57 -16.55
C ASP A 36 6.61 2.01 -16.20
N ASP A 37 7.58 2.79 -15.69
CA ASP A 37 7.40 4.17 -15.24
C ASP A 37 6.29 4.32 -14.19
N GLY A 38 6.16 3.32 -13.30
CA GLY A 38 5.15 3.31 -12.25
C GLY A 38 3.73 3.13 -12.77
N ALA A 39 3.51 2.37 -13.85
CA ALA A 39 2.20 2.17 -14.47
C ALA A 39 1.07 1.73 -13.53
N ILE A 40 1.40 1.08 -12.41
CA ILE A 40 0.44 0.64 -11.39
C ILE A 40 0.22 1.65 -10.24
N GLN A 41 0.96 2.76 -10.25
CA GLN A 41 0.89 3.78 -9.22
C GLN A 41 -0.23 4.78 -9.53
N TYR A 42 -1.15 4.94 -8.58
CA TYR A 42 -2.14 6.01 -8.62
C TYR A 42 -1.64 7.24 -7.85
N SER A 43 -1.48 8.38 -8.53
CA SER A 43 -1.11 9.65 -7.91
C SER A 43 -2.33 10.55 -7.75
N HIS A 44 -2.73 10.82 -6.50
CA HIS A 44 -3.87 11.67 -6.20
C HIS A 44 -3.46 13.12 -5.88
N LYS A 45 -4.06 14.09 -6.60
CA LYS A 45 -3.87 15.53 -6.38
C LYS A 45 -5.06 16.10 -5.60
N TRP A 46 -5.00 15.95 -4.28
CA TRP A 46 -6.05 16.36 -3.34
C TRP A 46 -6.62 17.76 -3.61
N GLN A 47 -7.94 17.83 -3.66
CA GLN A 47 -8.77 19.03 -3.60
C GLN A 47 -9.63 19.03 -2.33
N VAL A 48 -10.19 20.19 -1.98
CA VAL A 48 -11.13 20.30 -0.87
C VAL A 48 -12.37 19.47 -1.18
N GLY A 49 -12.69 18.53 -0.29
CA GLY A 49 -13.83 17.62 -0.43
C GLY A 49 -13.46 16.22 -0.94
N ASP A 50 -12.24 16.02 -1.43
CA ASP A 50 -11.78 14.69 -1.84
C ASP A 50 -11.71 13.73 -0.65
N PHE A 51 -12.08 12.48 -0.91
CA PHE A 51 -12.09 11.41 0.07
C PHE A 51 -11.64 10.10 -0.55
N ILE A 52 -10.63 9.46 0.04
CA ILE A 52 -10.12 8.15 -0.38
C ILE A 52 -10.30 7.16 0.76
N ILE A 53 -10.81 5.98 0.41
CA ILE A 53 -10.77 4.78 1.24
C ILE A 53 -9.72 3.85 0.63
N SER A 54 -8.75 3.41 1.45
CA SER A 54 -7.73 2.44 1.04
C SER A 54 -7.90 1.15 1.82
N ASP A 55 -7.91 0.01 1.12
CA ASP A 55 -7.78 -1.29 1.77
C ASP A 55 -6.31 -1.50 2.17
N ASN A 56 -6.02 -1.38 3.46
CA ASN A 56 -4.67 -1.47 3.99
C ASN A 56 -4.07 -2.89 3.89
N LEU A 57 -4.86 -3.91 3.56
CA LEU A 57 -4.35 -5.26 3.33
C LEU A 57 -3.92 -5.49 1.87
N ALA A 58 -4.40 -4.66 0.94
CA ALA A 58 -4.19 -4.86 -0.49
C ALA A 58 -3.39 -3.73 -1.16
N VAL A 59 -3.40 -2.52 -0.60
CA VAL A 59 -2.83 -1.33 -1.24
C VAL A 59 -1.76 -0.69 -0.36
N GLY A 60 -0.53 -0.69 -0.85
CA GLY A 60 0.54 0.16 -0.32
C GLY A 60 0.29 1.63 -0.71
N HIS A 61 0.49 2.56 0.21
CA HIS A 61 0.37 3.99 -0.05
C HIS A 61 1.56 4.74 0.52
N GLU A 62 2.03 5.75 -0.22
CA GLU A 62 3.09 6.64 0.24
C GLU A 62 2.77 8.10 -0.06
N ALA A 63 3.37 8.98 0.73
CA ALA A 63 3.35 10.40 0.46
C ALA A 63 4.51 10.75 -0.49
N THR A 64 4.30 11.74 -1.36
CA THR A 64 5.38 12.19 -2.24
C THR A 64 6.54 12.78 -1.43
N PRO A 65 7.79 12.73 -1.93
CA PRO A 65 8.97 13.20 -1.18
C PRO A 65 8.87 14.65 -0.68
N GLN A 66 8.16 15.51 -1.42
CA GLN A 66 7.96 16.93 -1.06
C GLN A 66 7.22 17.11 0.27
N THR A 67 6.51 16.10 0.76
CA THR A 67 5.86 16.15 2.08
C THR A 67 6.85 16.20 3.24
N GLN A 68 8.13 15.91 2.99
CA GLN A 68 9.22 16.01 3.96
C GLN A 68 9.96 17.36 3.88
N GLU A 69 9.63 18.23 2.92
CA GLU A 69 10.23 19.55 2.80
C GLU A 69 9.64 20.54 3.81
N ALA A 70 10.35 21.64 4.04
CA ALA A 70 9.87 22.72 4.90
C ALA A 70 8.58 23.33 4.35
N VAL A 71 7.69 23.78 5.25
CA VAL A 71 6.37 24.32 4.90
C VAL A 71 6.48 25.54 4.00
N GLU A 72 7.55 26.34 4.13
CA GLU A 72 7.82 27.52 3.28
C GLU A 72 8.08 27.14 1.82
N LYS A 73 8.52 25.90 1.57
CA LYS A 73 8.82 25.38 0.23
C LYS A 73 7.66 24.57 -0.35
N ALA A 74 7.05 23.69 0.44
CA ALA A 74 6.01 22.77 -0.02
C ALA A 74 4.57 23.25 0.25
N GLY A 75 4.40 24.28 1.08
CA GLY A 75 3.10 24.71 1.61
C GLY A 75 2.59 23.79 2.72
N LEU A 76 1.42 24.13 3.28
CA LEU A 76 0.74 23.33 4.29
C LEU A 76 -0.47 22.62 3.66
N ARG A 77 -0.48 21.28 3.75
CA ARG A 77 -1.65 20.46 3.41
C ARG A 77 -2.19 19.78 4.66
N VAL A 78 -3.46 20.00 4.97
CA VAL A 78 -4.13 19.38 6.11
C VAL A 78 -5.07 18.29 5.62
N LEU A 79 -4.88 17.06 6.11
CA LEU A 79 -5.74 15.91 5.82
C LEU A 79 -6.30 15.36 7.14
N HIS A 80 -7.55 14.93 7.11
CA HIS A 80 -8.18 14.22 8.22
C HIS A 80 -8.13 12.73 7.91
N ARG A 81 -7.67 11.92 8.88
CA ARG A 81 -7.54 10.47 8.71
C ARG A 81 -8.24 9.73 9.82
N THR A 82 -8.95 8.67 9.44
CA THR A 82 -9.55 7.70 10.35
C THR A 82 -9.17 6.29 9.90
N THR A 83 -8.82 5.44 10.85
CA THR A 83 -8.56 4.02 10.60
C THR A 83 -9.75 3.22 11.07
N ILE A 84 -10.26 2.33 10.22
CA ILE A 84 -11.38 1.44 10.53
C ILE A 84 -10.85 0.02 10.67
N LYS A 85 -11.15 -0.64 11.78
CA LYS A 85 -10.88 -2.07 11.97
C LYS A 85 -12.03 -2.88 11.37
N GLY A 86 -11.73 -3.73 10.38
CA GLY A 86 -12.70 -4.71 9.91
C GLY A 86 -13.06 -5.70 11.02
N THR A 87 -14.36 -5.89 11.26
CA THR A 87 -14.87 -6.93 12.17
C THR A 87 -15.25 -8.21 11.43
N GLN A 88 -15.35 -8.14 10.10
CA GLN A 88 -15.62 -9.26 9.21
C GLN A 88 -14.76 -9.12 7.95
N PRO A 89 -14.23 -10.21 7.38
CA PRO A 89 -13.57 -10.17 6.08
C PRO A 89 -14.52 -9.67 4.97
N PRO A 90 -14.05 -8.83 4.04
CA PRO A 90 -14.83 -8.46 2.87
C PRO A 90 -15.24 -9.72 2.10
N THR A 91 -16.53 -9.84 1.77
CA THR A 91 -17.06 -10.94 0.94
C THR A 91 -17.92 -10.34 -0.16
N LYS A 92 -17.83 -10.86 -1.39
CA LYS A 92 -18.75 -10.48 -2.47
C LYS A 92 -20.15 -11.01 -2.12
N ARG A 93 -21.00 -10.16 -1.54
CA ARG A 93 -22.41 -10.49 -1.22
C ARG A 93 -23.42 -9.84 -2.17
N TYR A 94 -22.96 -9.15 -3.22
CA TYR A 94 -23.81 -8.58 -4.25
C TYR A 94 -23.71 -9.42 -5.54
N GLN A 95 -24.83 -9.52 -6.27
CA GLN A 95 -24.84 -10.04 -7.63
C GLN A 95 -24.38 -8.91 -8.57
N LEU A 96 -23.48 -9.22 -9.49
CA LEU A 96 -23.23 -8.35 -10.62
C LEU A 96 -24.40 -8.54 -11.58
N ASP A 97 -25.19 -7.49 -11.82
CA ASP A 97 -26.18 -7.53 -12.88
C ASP A 97 -25.44 -7.85 -14.18
N THR A 98 -25.76 -8.99 -14.78
CA THR A 98 -25.21 -9.34 -16.08
C THR A 98 -25.98 -8.51 -17.11
N PRO A 99 -25.32 -7.68 -17.94
CA PRO A 99 -26.03 -6.91 -18.95
C PRO A 99 -26.76 -7.88 -19.90
N THR A 100 -28.06 -7.66 -20.07
CA THR A 100 -28.92 -8.34 -21.08
C THR A 100 -28.61 -7.85 -22.48
#